data_AF-A0A942KLK1-F1
#
_entry.id   AF-A0A942KLK1-F1
#
_cell.length_a   1.000
_cell.length_b   1.000
_cell.length_c   1.000
_cell.angle_alpha   90.00
_cell.angle_beta   90.00
_cell.angle_gamma   90.00
#
_symmetry.space_group_name_H-M   'P 1'
#
loop_
_entity.id
_entity.type
_entity.pdbx_description
1 polymer ?
#
loop_
_entity_poly.entity_id
_entity_poly.type
_entity_poly.pdbx_seq_one_letter_code
_entity_poly.pdbx_strand_id
1 'polypeptide(L)'
;MKLKNIHPNTKLMTAFMLIVLSFVFDARFTFLFIIPLCGLIHLTHHSLKTWWISWSFALPYMMMLTLISGFTFQSSQPLWFSFGSFGFNSESLMYVLMRVKSIIALIFLISTIVVHTPQEDILAAYPTPSWKASIAFLITSVLVNLQTSRKQAKAIMIAQQTRGVVTQGSIINRIRSLWPLMVPLVIRNMMMNQQRQRTYLVRGYDIQMSQTLLHPCIKTKKEQMFEMLLVLLTGVILGFKVFL
;
A
#
# COMPACT_ATOMS: atom_id res chain seq x y z
N MET A 1 19.66 -6.79 -11.69
CA MET A 1 19.15 -7.51 -10.50
C MET A 1 17.66 -7.20 -10.37
N LYS A 2 16.75 -8.14 -10.71
CA LYS A 2 15.31 -7.85 -10.62
C LYS A 2 14.95 -7.67 -9.13
N LEU A 3 14.45 -6.48 -8.77
CA LEU A 3 13.92 -6.14 -7.43
C LEU A 3 12.84 -7.14 -6.93
N LYS A 4 12.34 -8.00 -7.81
CA LYS A 4 11.39 -9.07 -7.51
C LYS A 4 11.92 -10.08 -6.48
N ASN A 5 13.22 -10.34 -6.42
CA ASN A 5 13.78 -11.43 -5.59
C ASN A 5 14.22 -11.00 -4.18
N ILE A 6 14.02 -9.74 -3.80
CA ILE A 6 14.37 -9.26 -2.44
C ILE A 6 13.26 -9.62 -1.46
N HIS A 7 13.63 -10.04 -0.26
CA HIS A 7 12.69 -10.39 0.79
C HIS A 7 11.66 -9.27 1.05
N PRO A 8 10.35 -9.55 1.07
CA PRO A 8 9.29 -8.54 1.24
C PRO A 8 9.44 -7.69 2.51
N ASN A 9 9.83 -8.33 3.61
CA ASN A 9 10.10 -7.63 4.87
C ASN A 9 11.20 -6.57 4.70
N THR A 10 12.30 -6.87 4.02
CA THR A 10 13.38 -5.90 3.78
C THR A 10 12.89 -4.71 2.95
N LYS A 11 12.04 -4.93 1.93
CA LYS A 11 11.41 -3.82 1.18
C LYS A 11 10.54 -2.94 2.08
N LEU A 12 9.71 -3.53 2.94
CA LEU A 12 8.88 -2.80 3.89
C LEU A 12 9.71 -1.98 4.88
N MET A 13 10.75 -2.60 5.46
CA MET A 13 11.65 -1.95 6.41
C MET A 13 12.38 -0.76 5.77
N THR A 14 12.88 -0.93 4.54
CA THR A 14 13.57 0.16 3.81
C THR A 14 12.65 1.32 3.52
N ALA A 15 11.42 1.07 3.05
CA ALA A 15 10.44 2.12 2.82
C ALA A 15 10.06 2.84 4.12
N PHE A 16 9.81 2.10 5.21
CA PHE A 16 9.52 2.68 6.52
C PHE A 16 10.64 3.61 6.99
N MET A 17 11.89 3.15 6.90
CA MET A 17 13.05 3.94 7.30
C MET A 17 13.27 5.17 6.42
N LEU A 18 13.00 5.08 5.11
CA LEU A 18 13.05 6.24 4.20
C LEU A 18 11.93 7.26 4.50
N ILE A 19 10.73 6.80 4.90
CA ILE A 19 9.66 7.69 5.37
C ILE A 19 10.14 8.43 6.61
N VAL A 20 10.68 7.73 7.62
CA VAL A 20 11.22 8.35 8.84
C VAL A 20 12.31 9.36 8.50
N LEU A 21 13.25 9.02 7.62
CA LEU A 21 14.28 9.95 7.15
C LEU A 21 13.69 11.19 6.49
N SER A 22 12.61 11.03 5.71
CA SER A 22 11.97 12.17 5.05
C SER A 22 11.39 13.18 6.05
N PHE A 23 10.97 12.75 7.25
CA PHE A 23 10.56 13.69 8.30
C PHE A 23 11.74 14.47 8.88
N VAL A 24 12.89 13.83 9.02
CA VAL A 24 14.10 14.36 9.65
C VAL A 24 14.87 15.30 8.71
N PHE A 25 15.01 14.96 7.44
CA PHE A 25 15.80 15.74 6.51
C PHE A 25 15.07 16.96 5.94
N ASP A 26 15.81 17.94 5.45
CA ASP A 26 15.27 19.13 4.80
C ASP A 26 14.53 18.79 3.47
N ALA A 27 13.70 19.69 2.99
CA ALA A 27 12.92 19.56 1.77
C ALA A 27 13.79 19.19 0.57
N ARG A 28 14.95 19.83 0.42
CA ARG A 28 15.89 19.62 -0.69
C ARG A 28 16.29 18.15 -0.82
N PHE A 29 16.61 17.50 0.30
CA PHE A 29 17.03 16.10 0.31
C PHE A 29 15.91 15.16 -0.15
N THR A 30 14.69 15.39 0.32
CA THR A 30 13.53 14.55 -0.04
C THR A 30 13.20 14.67 -1.53
N PHE A 31 13.19 15.89 -2.08
CA PHE A 31 12.89 16.12 -3.49
C PHE A 31 14.02 15.64 -4.42
N LEU A 32 15.29 15.77 -4.01
CA LEU A 32 16.44 15.45 -4.85
C LEU A 32 16.85 13.98 -4.81
N PHE A 33 16.56 13.24 -3.73
CA PHE A 33 16.97 11.85 -3.60
C PHE A 33 15.78 10.87 -3.57
N ILE A 34 14.77 11.09 -2.73
CA ILE A 34 13.70 10.08 -2.49
C ILE A 34 12.76 9.96 -3.70
N ILE A 35 12.23 11.10 -4.18
CA ILE A 35 11.29 11.11 -5.31
C ILE A 35 11.92 10.58 -6.61
N PRO A 36 13.12 11.00 -7.04
CA PRO A 36 13.74 10.47 -8.24
C PRO A 36 14.12 9.00 -8.09
N LEU A 37 14.56 8.55 -6.91
CA LEU A 37 14.80 7.12 -6.65
C LEU A 37 13.51 6.30 -6.81
N CYS A 38 12.38 6.75 -6.27
CA CYS A 38 11.07 6.15 -6.52
C CYS A 38 10.68 6.17 -8.00
N GLY A 39 10.98 7.25 -8.72
CA GLY A 39 10.73 7.39 -10.16
C GLY A 39 11.54 6.39 -10.99
N LEU A 40 12.85 6.27 -10.71
CA LEU A 40 13.75 5.30 -11.34
C LEU A 40 13.26 3.87 -11.11
N ILE A 41 12.86 3.54 -9.89
CA ILE A 41 12.31 2.23 -9.55
C ILE A 41 11.04 1.93 -10.38
N HIS A 42 10.11 2.89 -10.49
CA HIS A 42 8.90 2.75 -11.30
C HIS A 42 9.17 2.60 -12.81
N LEU A 43 10.20 3.28 -13.33
CA LEU A 43 10.64 3.15 -14.72
C LEU A 43 11.08 1.71 -15.04
N THR A 44 11.78 1.04 -14.12
CA THR A 44 12.26 -0.34 -14.33
C THR A 44 11.15 -1.38 -14.54
N HIS A 45 9.92 -1.09 -14.09
CA HIS A 45 8.79 -2.02 -14.14
C HIS A 45 7.68 -1.59 -15.12
N HIS A 46 7.96 -0.57 -15.95
CA HIS A 46 6.99 0.05 -16.87
C HIS A 46 5.67 0.48 -16.20
N SER A 47 5.69 0.75 -14.89
CA SER A 47 4.52 1.15 -14.11
C SER A 47 4.41 2.67 -14.02
N LEU A 48 4.65 3.39 -15.12
CA LEU A 48 4.57 4.86 -15.14
C LEU A 48 3.17 5.37 -14.79
N LYS A 49 2.13 4.57 -15.09
CA LYS A 49 0.76 4.89 -14.71
C LYS A 49 0.61 5.06 -13.19
N THR A 50 1.22 4.21 -12.37
CA THR A 50 1.10 4.33 -10.90
C THR A 50 1.89 5.50 -10.34
N TRP A 51 2.99 5.88 -11.00
CA TRP A 51 3.73 7.10 -10.69
C TRP A 51 2.89 8.37 -10.96
N TRP A 52 2.21 8.42 -12.11
CA TRP A 52 1.27 9.52 -12.42
C TRP A 52 0.06 9.55 -11.49
N ILE A 53 -0.49 8.38 -11.13
CA ILE A 53 -1.56 8.29 -10.13
C ILE A 53 -1.07 8.83 -8.77
N SER A 54 0.17 8.57 -8.38
CA SER A 54 0.75 9.10 -7.14
C SER A 54 0.78 10.64 -7.15
N TRP A 55 1.17 11.25 -8.28
CA TRP A 55 1.09 12.71 -8.45
C TRP A 55 -0.34 13.24 -8.39
N SER A 56 -1.33 12.50 -8.90
CA SER A 56 -2.74 12.88 -8.79
C SER A 56 -3.23 12.97 -7.34
N PHE A 57 -2.62 12.24 -6.40
CA PHE A 57 -2.90 12.37 -4.96
C PHE A 57 -2.01 13.43 -4.28
N ALA A 58 -0.75 13.57 -4.72
CA ALA A 58 0.17 14.53 -4.14
C ALA A 58 -0.19 15.99 -4.47
N LEU A 59 -0.57 16.30 -5.71
CA LEU A 59 -0.83 17.68 -6.15
C LEU A 59 -2.00 18.35 -5.41
N PRO A 60 -3.18 17.72 -5.25
CA PRO A 60 -4.27 18.33 -4.49
C PRO A 60 -3.88 18.59 -3.03
N TYR A 61 -3.08 17.69 -2.44
CA TYR A 61 -2.59 17.87 -1.07
C TYR A 61 -1.64 19.07 -0.96
N MET A 62 -0.68 19.21 -1.90
CA MET A 62 0.20 20.38 -1.98
C MET A 62 -0.61 21.67 -2.10
N MET A 63 -1.56 21.68 -3.02
CA MET A 63 -2.41 22.83 -3.29
C MET A 63 -3.27 23.20 -2.07
N MET A 64 -3.83 22.22 -1.38
CA MET A 64 -4.60 22.45 -0.17
C MET A 64 -3.74 23.09 0.93
N LEU A 65 -2.51 22.59 1.15
CA LEU A 65 -1.62 23.16 2.16
C LEU A 65 -1.13 24.55 1.81
N THR A 66 -0.80 24.83 0.55
CA THR A 66 -0.39 26.18 0.13
C THR A 66 -1.53 27.18 0.30
N LEU A 67 -2.77 26.78 0.01
CA LEU A 67 -3.94 27.61 0.26
C LEU A 67 -4.09 27.91 1.75
N ILE A 68 -4.07 26.87 2.60
CA ILE A 68 -4.22 27.05 4.06
C ILE A 68 -3.11 27.96 4.62
N SER A 69 -1.85 27.74 4.24
CA SER A 69 -0.75 28.59 4.70
C SER A 69 -0.84 30.02 4.18
N GLY A 70 -1.30 30.21 2.95
CA GLY A 70 -1.42 31.53 2.34
C GLY A 70 -2.51 32.40 2.96
N PHE A 71 -3.52 31.78 3.58
CA PHE A 71 -4.56 32.48 4.35
C PHE A 71 -4.19 32.70 5.82
N THR A 72 -3.33 31.87 6.41
CA THR A 72 -3.07 31.85 7.86
C THR A 72 -1.79 32.56 8.28
N PHE A 73 -0.79 32.64 7.40
CA PHE A 73 0.49 33.29 7.73
C PHE A 73 0.48 34.78 7.39
N GLN A 74 0.16 35.59 8.38
CA GLN A 74 0.37 37.04 8.36
C GLN A 74 1.86 37.32 8.63
N SER A 75 2.71 37.31 7.59
CA SER A 75 4.16 37.46 7.80
C SER A 75 4.63 38.92 7.79
N SER A 76 5.68 39.18 8.57
CA SER A 76 6.32 40.48 8.83
C SER A 76 7.29 40.93 7.71
N GLN A 77 7.47 40.10 6.68
CA GLN A 77 8.38 40.28 5.55
C GLN A 77 7.63 40.74 4.30
N PRO A 78 8.29 41.39 3.31
CA PRO A 78 7.63 41.88 2.12
C PRO A 78 7.00 40.74 1.31
N LEU A 79 5.73 40.91 0.97
CA LEU A 79 4.95 39.98 0.15
C LEU A 79 5.50 39.94 -1.27
N TRP A 80 5.74 38.75 -1.81
CA TRP A 80 6.20 38.58 -3.20
C TRP A 80 5.03 38.70 -4.19
N PHE A 81 3.85 38.26 -3.77
CA PHE A 81 2.62 38.39 -4.53
C PHE A 81 1.45 38.49 -3.54
N SER A 82 0.69 39.57 -3.62
CA SER A 82 -0.52 39.76 -2.82
C SER A 82 -1.73 39.80 -3.74
N PHE A 83 -2.68 38.90 -3.52
CA PHE A 83 -3.98 38.91 -4.20
C PHE A 83 -5.08 38.93 -3.13
N GLY A 84 -5.52 40.13 -2.74
CA GLY A 84 -6.46 40.30 -1.61
C GLY A 84 -5.88 39.83 -0.27
N SER A 85 -6.65 39.10 0.52
CA SER A 85 -6.20 38.48 1.79
C SER A 85 -5.23 37.30 1.60
N PHE A 86 -4.86 36.98 0.37
CA PHE A 86 -3.94 35.90 0.05
C PHE A 86 -2.56 36.47 -0.22
N GLY A 87 -1.61 36.17 0.66
CA GLY A 87 -0.24 36.67 0.61
C GLY A 87 0.77 35.52 0.59
N PHE A 88 1.60 35.47 -0.44
CA PHE A 88 2.71 34.53 -0.49
C PHE A 88 4.00 35.20 0.00
N ASN A 89 4.54 34.67 1.09
CA ASN A 89 5.80 35.10 1.67
C ASN A 89 6.80 33.94 1.57
N SER A 90 8.09 34.26 1.50
CA SER A 90 9.17 33.25 1.43
C SER A 90 9.12 32.25 2.60
N GLU A 91 8.70 32.74 3.77
CA GLU A 91 8.57 31.97 4.99
C GLU A 91 7.39 30.99 4.96
N SER A 92 6.21 31.41 4.44
CA SER A 92 5.05 30.53 4.30
C SER A 92 5.31 29.44 3.25
N LEU A 93 6.03 29.78 2.16
CA LEU A 93 6.45 28.79 1.16
C LEU A 93 7.40 27.75 1.77
N MET A 94 8.40 28.18 2.55
CA MET A 94 9.34 27.28 3.21
C MET A 94 8.63 26.36 4.20
N TYR A 95 7.70 26.92 5.00
CA TYR A 95 6.88 26.15 5.91
C TYR A 95 6.09 25.05 5.19
N VAL A 96 5.41 25.39 4.09
CA VAL A 96 4.67 24.42 3.28
C VAL A 96 5.58 23.36 2.72
N LEU A 97 6.72 23.73 2.13
CA LEU A 97 7.69 22.80 1.57
C LEU A 97 8.19 21.81 2.63
N MET A 98 8.47 22.29 3.85
CA MET A 98 8.89 21.44 4.96
C MET A 98 7.80 20.46 5.43
N ARG A 99 6.52 20.80 5.31
CA ARG A 99 5.40 19.90 5.69
C ARG A 99 5.04 18.93 4.57
N VAL A 100 4.95 19.43 3.35
CA VAL A 100 4.54 18.69 2.16
C VAL A 100 5.52 17.56 1.82
N LYS A 101 6.83 17.80 1.98
CA LYS A 101 7.88 16.83 1.58
C LYS A 101 7.63 15.42 2.14
N SER A 102 7.31 15.31 3.43
CA SER A 102 7.19 14.03 4.12
C SER A 102 5.99 13.23 3.64
N ILE A 103 4.92 13.93 3.30
CA ILE A 103 3.67 13.31 2.84
C ILE A 103 3.80 12.90 1.38
N ILE A 104 4.46 13.72 0.55
CA ILE A 104 4.82 13.31 -0.81
C ILE A 104 5.71 12.07 -0.77
N ALA A 105 6.78 12.07 0.02
CA ALA A 105 7.66 10.92 0.16
C ALA A 105 6.90 9.67 0.60
N LEU A 106 5.97 9.81 1.56
CA LEU A 106 5.10 8.73 2.00
C LEU A 106 4.24 8.18 0.87
N ILE A 107 3.58 9.03 0.07
CA ILE A 107 2.75 8.60 -1.06
C ILE A 107 3.60 7.83 -2.08
N PHE A 108 4.78 8.35 -2.44
CA PHE A 108 5.67 7.70 -3.42
C PHE A 108 6.28 6.40 -2.91
N LEU A 109 6.67 6.33 -1.63
CA LEU A 109 7.24 5.10 -1.06
C LEU A 109 6.17 4.01 -0.93
N ILE A 110 4.95 4.37 -0.52
CA ILE A 110 3.82 3.43 -0.48
C ILE A 110 3.49 2.94 -1.89
N SER A 111 3.46 3.81 -2.90
CA SER A 111 3.18 3.39 -4.27
C SER A 111 4.24 2.43 -4.81
N THR A 112 5.52 2.67 -4.51
CA THR A 112 6.61 1.74 -4.82
C THR A 112 6.41 0.38 -4.14
N ILE A 113 6.02 0.33 -2.86
CA ILE A 113 5.76 -0.95 -2.17
C ILE A 113 4.64 -1.73 -2.86
N VAL A 114 3.52 -1.07 -3.16
CA VAL A 114 2.33 -1.69 -3.76
C VAL A 114 2.63 -2.28 -5.14
N VAL A 115 3.49 -1.63 -5.93
CA VAL A 115 3.88 -2.12 -7.26
C VAL A 115 4.86 -3.28 -7.17
N HIS A 116 5.83 -3.23 -6.24
CA HIS A 116 6.97 -4.15 -6.22
C HIS A 116 6.83 -5.32 -5.24
N THR A 117 5.77 -5.36 -4.44
CA THR A 117 5.53 -6.39 -3.43
C THR A 117 4.12 -6.94 -3.58
N PRO A 118 3.94 -8.08 -4.27
CA PRO A 118 2.63 -8.71 -4.35
C PRO A 118 2.18 -9.17 -2.96
N GLN A 119 0.87 -9.17 -2.73
CA GLN A 119 0.28 -9.48 -1.44
C GLN A 119 0.64 -10.90 -0.95
N GLU A 120 0.77 -11.84 -1.89
CA GLU A 120 1.15 -13.23 -1.64
C GLU A 120 2.53 -13.33 -0.98
N ASP A 121 3.50 -12.53 -1.45
CA ASP A 121 4.86 -12.54 -0.92
C ASP A 121 4.91 -11.95 0.50
N ILE A 122 4.12 -10.90 0.79
CA ILE A 122 4.03 -10.31 2.14
C ILE A 122 3.55 -11.37 3.13
N LEU A 123 2.55 -12.14 2.74
CA LEU A 123 1.95 -13.14 3.61
C LEU A 123 2.86 -14.36 3.79
N ALA A 124 3.60 -14.75 2.74
CA ALA A 124 4.61 -15.80 2.82
C ALA A 124 5.81 -15.40 3.71
N ALA A 125 6.13 -14.11 3.79
CA ALA A 125 7.25 -13.58 4.58
C ALA A 125 7.00 -13.53 6.10
N TYR A 126 5.74 -13.60 6.54
CA TYR A 126 5.38 -13.61 7.96
C TYR A 126 4.59 -14.88 8.33
N PRO A 127 5.23 -16.08 8.27
CA PRO A 127 4.63 -17.27 8.82
C PRO A 127 4.54 -17.09 10.33
N THR A 128 3.33 -16.95 10.83
CA THR A 128 3.09 -16.75 12.25
C THR A 128 3.63 -17.92 13.10
N PRO A 129 4.11 -17.68 14.33
CA PRO A 129 4.52 -18.75 15.23
C PRO A 129 3.39 -19.76 15.46
N SER A 130 3.78 -21.01 15.73
CA SER A 130 3.03 -22.28 15.67
C SER A 130 1.57 -22.36 16.18
N TRP A 131 1.06 -21.38 16.93
CA TRP A 131 -0.34 -21.30 17.38
C TRP A 131 -1.22 -20.39 16.51
N LYS A 132 -0.62 -19.57 15.64
CA LYS A 132 -1.28 -18.59 14.77
C LYS A 132 -1.25 -18.97 13.28
N ALA A 133 -0.60 -20.08 12.92
CA ALA A 133 -0.48 -20.54 11.53
C ALA A 133 -1.85 -20.75 10.88
N SER A 134 -2.85 -21.21 11.63
CA SER A 134 -4.23 -21.29 11.16
C SER A 134 -4.82 -19.92 10.80
N ILE A 135 -4.52 -18.87 11.57
CA ILE A 135 -5.02 -17.50 11.31
C ILE A 135 -4.30 -16.90 10.10
N ALA A 136 -2.99 -17.08 10.00
CA ALA A 136 -2.23 -16.64 8.82
C ALA A 136 -2.70 -17.35 7.54
N PHE A 137 -2.95 -18.66 7.63
CA PHE A 137 -3.53 -19.46 6.55
C PHE A 137 -4.95 -18.99 6.18
N LEU A 138 -5.77 -18.64 7.17
CA LEU A 138 -7.11 -18.10 6.93
C LEU A 138 -7.04 -16.75 6.21
N ILE A 139 -6.19 -15.82 6.67
CA ILE A 139 -6.04 -14.49 6.06
C ILE A 139 -5.51 -14.62 4.63
N THR A 140 -4.47 -15.43 4.42
CA THR A 140 -3.93 -15.72 3.06
C THR A 140 -4.98 -16.32 2.14
N SER A 141 -5.67 -17.35 2.62
CA SER A 141 -6.71 -18.01 1.85
C SER A 141 -7.81 -17.04 1.45
N VAL A 142 -8.25 -16.18 2.36
CA VAL A 142 -9.27 -15.16 2.05
C VAL A 142 -8.75 -14.21 0.97
N LEU A 143 -7.56 -13.63 1.17
CA LEU A 143 -6.98 -12.63 0.24
C LEU A 143 -6.80 -13.18 -1.18
N VAL A 144 -6.26 -14.41 -1.32
CA VAL A 144 -6.10 -15.07 -2.62
C VAL A 144 -7.45 -15.41 -3.25
N ASN A 145 -8.41 -15.87 -2.45
CA ASN A 145 -9.74 -16.25 -2.95
C ASN A 145 -10.60 -15.05 -3.36
N LEU A 146 -10.31 -13.81 -2.92
CA LEU A 146 -11.09 -12.61 -3.29
C LEU A 146 -11.28 -12.47 -4.81
N GLN A 147 -10.24 -12.75 -5.59
CA GLN A 147 -10.33 -12.65 -7.05
C GLN A 147 -11.31 -13.68 -7.64
N THR A 148 -11.33 -14.89 -7.08
CA THR A 148 -12.26 -15.95 -7.50
C THR A 148 -13.70 -15.59 -7.15
N SER A 149 -13.94 -15.03 -5.95
CA SER A 149 -15.25 -14.52 -5.54
C SER A 149 -15.74 -13.39 -6.44
N ARG A 150 -14.86 -12.46 -6.86
CA ARG A 150 -15.21 -11.41 -7.84
C ARG A 150 -15.64 -11.98 -9.19
N LYS A 151 -14.93 -12.98 -9.73
CA LYS A 151 -15.29 -13.64 -10.99
C LYS A 151 -16.64 -14.34 -10.89
N GLN A 152 -16.89 -15.05 -9.78
CA GLN A 152 -18.15 -15.72 -9.53
C GLN A 152 -19.31 -14.73 -9.38
N ALA A 153 -19.12 -13.65 -8.62
CA ALA A 153 -20.11 -12.58 -8.48
C ALA A 153 -20.46 -11.98 -9.85
N LYS A 154 -19.47 -11.75 -10.72
CA LYS A 154 -19.71 -11.26 -12.09
C LYS A 154 -20.51 -12.27 -12.93
N ALA A 155 -20.21 -13.57 -12.84
CA ALA A 155 -20.95 -14.60 -13.55
C ALA A 155 -22.41 -14.71 -13.06
N ILE A 156 -22.64 -14.66 -11.75
CA ILE A 156 -23.97 -14.64 -11.15
C ILE A 156 -24.73 -13.39 -11.59
N MET A 157 -24.06 -12.23 -11.61
CA MET A 157 -24.65 -10.98 -12.07
C MET A 157 -25.14 -11.07 -13.52
N ILE A 158 -24.32 -11.62 -14.42
CA ILE A 158 -24.71 -11.82 -15.82
C ILE A 158 -25.90 -12.80 -15.91
N ALA A 159 -25.89 -13.90 -15.14
CA ALA A 159 -26.98 -14.87 -15.13
C ALA A 159 -28.29 -14.33 -14.56
N GLN A 160 -28.23 -13.38 -13.61
CA GLN A 160 -29.43 -12.72 -13.08
C GLN A 160 -29.91 -11.61 -14.01
N GLN A 161 -29.00 -10.92 -14.72
CA GLN A 161 -29.35 -9.98 -15.78
C GLN A 161 -30.13 -10.67 -16.91
N THR A 162 -29.72 -11.86 -17.35
CA THR A 162 -30.47 -12.63 -18.36
C THR A 162 -31.84 -13.10 -17.86
N ARG A 163 -32.01 -13.25 -16.53
CA ARG A 163 -33.29 -13.56 -15.89
C ARG A 163 -34.16 -12.33 -15.60
N GLY A 164 -33.78 -11.16 -16.11
CA GLY A 164 -34.56 -9.93 -16.00
C GLY A 164 -34.33 -9.14 -14.70
N VAL A 165 -33.33 -9.49 -13.89
CA VAL A 165 -32.97 -8.67 -12.73
C VAL A 165 -32.34 -7.36 -13.21
N VAL A 166 -33.08 -6.28 -13.02
CA VAL A 166 -32.63 -4.93 -13.35
C VAL A 166 -31.55 -4.49 -12.38
N THR A 167 -30.29 -4.60 -12.82
CA THR A 167 -29.09 -4.23 -12.04
C THR A 167 -28.60 -2.80 -12.34
N GLN A 168 -29.24 -2.10 -13.27
CA GLN A 168 -28.93 -0.73 -13.67
C GLN A 168 -30.13 0.21 -13.42
N GLY A 169 -29.90 1.52 -13.26
CA GLY A 169 -30.93 2.50 -12.89
C GLY A 169 -30.71 3.15 -11.52
N SER A 170 -31.80 3.55 -10.86
CA SER A 170 -31.78 4.28 -9.58
C SER A 170 -31.08 3.49 -8.45
N ILE A 171 -30.51 4.22 -7.47
CA ILE A 171 -29.83 3.63 -6.29
C ILE A 171 -30.73 2.59 -5.60
N ILE A 172 -32.02 2.88 -5.49
CA ILE A 172 -33.01 2.00 -4.82
C ILE A 172 -33.17 0.67 -5.56
N ASN A 173 -33.23 0.70 -6.90
CA ASN A 173 -33.33 -0.51 -7.71
C ASN A 173 -32.02 -1.32 -7.69
N ARG A 174 -30.87 -0.64 -7.61
CA ARG A 174 -29.57 -1.29 -7.41
C ARG A 174 -29.50 -2.00 -6.06
N ILE A 175 -29.97 -1.37 -4.99
CA ILE A 175 -29.98 -1.99 -3.65
C ILE A 175 -30.91 -3.20 -3.61
N ARG A 176 -32.12 -3.10 -4.18
CA ARG A 176 -33.07 -4.23 -4.24
C ARG A 176 -32.52 -5.41 -5.03
N SER A 177 -31.79 -5.16 -6.12
CA SER A 177 -31.16 -6.22 -6.93
C SER A 177 -29.95 -6.89 -6.26
N LEU A 178 -29.46 -6.38 -5.12
CA LEU A 178 -28.40 -7.05 -4.37
C LEU A 178 -28.86 -8.37 -3.75
N TRP A 179 -30.11 -8.44 -3.26
CA TRP A 179 -30.59 -9.65 -2.59
C TRP A 179 -30.58 -10.90 -3.49
N PRO A 180 -31.12 -10.84 -4.73
CA PRO A 180 -31.02 -11.94 -5.71
C PRO A 180 -29.59 -12.32 -6.11
N LEU A 181 -28.61 -11.44 -5.92
CA LEU A 181 -27.20 -11.69 -6.23
C LEU A 181 -26.44 -12.30 -5.04
N MET A 182 -26.73 -11.82 -3.83
CA MET A 182 -26.05 -12.24 -2.60
C MET A 182 -26.40 -13.68 -2.23
N VAL A 183 -27.68 -14.07 -2.31
CA VAL A 183 -28.12 -15.41 -1.89
C VAL A 183 -27.41 -16.52 -2.69
N PRO A 184 -27.40 -16.52 -4.04
CA PRO A 184 -26.68 -17.54 -4.81
C PRO A 184 -25.17 -17.52 -4.56
N LEU A 185 -24.58 -16.33 -4.34
CA LEU A 185 -23.15 -16.19 -4.09
C LEU A 185 -22.76 -16.84 -2.76
N VAL A 186 -23.53 -16.60 -1.69
CA VAL A 186 -23.26 -17.21 -0.37
C VAL A 186 -23.39 -18.74 -0.44
N ILE A 187 -24.48 -19.26 -1.02
CA ILE A 187 -24.69 -20.70 -1.19
C ILE A 187 -23.53 -21.32 -1.98
N ARG A 188 -23.11 -20.70 -3.10
CA ARG A 188 -21.99 -21.17 -3.93
C ARG A 188 -20.69 -21.23 -3.13
N ASN A 189 -20.38 -20.21 -2.33
CA ASN A 189 -19.17 -20.19 -1.50
C ASN A 189 -19.22 -21.28 -0.41
N MET A 190 -20.38 -21.52 0.22
CA MET A 190 -20.54 -22.60 1.20
C MET A 190 -20.30 -23.97 0.57
N MET A 191 -20.91 -24.25 -0.59
CA MET A 191 -20.70 -25.51 -1.31
C MET A 191 -19.23 -25.71 -1.72
N MET A 192 -18.58 -24.65 -2.24
CA MET A 192 -17.16 -24.69 -2.60
C MET A 192 -16.26 -24.97 -1.39
N ASN A 193 -16.58 -24.38 -0.23
CA ASN A 193 -15.82 -24.61 1.00
C ASN A 193 -15.99 -26.05 1.50
N GLN A 194 -17.21 -26.59 1.46
CA GLN A 194 -17.47 -28.00 1.82
C GLN A 194 -16.71 -28.96 0.89
N GLN A 195 -16.73 -28.71 -0.42
CA GLN A 195 -16.00 -29.54 -1.39
C GLN A 195 -14.47 -29.44 -1.20
N ARG A 196 -13.95 -28.25 -0.90
CA ARG A 196 -12.53 -28.06 -0.57
C ARG A 196 -12.14 -28.75 0.72
N GLN A 197 -12.97 -28.66 1.77
CA GLN A 197 -12.74 -29.35 3.03
C GLN A 197 -12.64 -30.86 2.83
N ARG A 198 -13.60 -31.47 2.11
CA ARG A 198 -13.54 -32.91 1.76
C ARG A 198 -12.27 -33.25 0.99
N THR A 199 -11.86 -32.40 0.04
CA THR A 199 -10.62 -32.58 -0.72
C THR A 199 -9.38 -32.52 0.18
N TYR A 200 -9.35 -31.61 1.15
CA TYR A 200 -8.25 -31.50 2.12
C TYR A 200 -8.18 -32.73 3.03
N LEU A 201 -9.32 -33.24 3.49
CA LEU A 201 -9.40 -34.47 4.28
C LEU A 201 -8.84 -35.68 3.52
N VAL A 202 -9.24 -35.86 2.25
CA VAL A 202 -8.71 -36.94 1.38
C VAL A 202 -7.20 -36.80 1.12
N ARG A 203 -6.67 -35.58 1.14
CA ARG A 203 -5.23 -35.30 0.98
C ARG A 203 -4.43 -35.39 2.30
N GLY A 204 -5.06 -35.75 3.41
CA GLY A 204 -4.38 -35.87 4.70
C GLY A 204 -3.97 -34.54 5.34
N TYR A 205 -4.64 -33.42 5.01
CA TYR A 205 -4.37 -32.13 5.65
C TYR A 205 -4.76 -32.08 7.15
N ASP A 206 -5.51 -33.08 7.63
CA ASP A 206 -5.91 -33.23 9.04
C ASP A 206 -4.84 -33.97 9.90
N ILE A 207 -3.76 -34.43 9.27
CA ILE A 207 -2.69 -35.15 9.97
C ILE A 207 -1.86 -34.13 10.76
N GLN A 208 -1.76 -34.33 12.08
CA GLN A 208 -0.94 -33.51 13.01
C GLN A 208 0.58 -33.73 12.85
N MET A 209 1.07 -33.83 11.62
CA MET A 209 2.50 -33.92 11.32
C MET A 209 3.07 -32.54 10.96
N SER A 210 4.37 -32.35 11.17
CA SER A 210 5.06 -31.11 10.81
C SER A 210 4.95 -30.84 9.32
N GLN A 211 4.27 -29.76 8.94
CA GLN A 211 4.11 -29.36 7.55
C GLN A 211 5.42 -28.79 6.99
N THR A 212 5.81 -29.23 5.79
CA THR A 212 6.96 -28.68 5.06
C THR A 212 6.53 -27.53 4.16
N LEU A 213 7.23 -26.40 4.23
CA LEU A 213 6.99 -25.24 3.37
C LEU A 213 7.56 -25.48 1.97
N LEU A 214 6.71 -25.46 0.93
CA LEU A 214 7.14 -25.64 -0.46
C LEU A 214 8.01 -24.48 -0.98
N HIS A 215 7.74 -23.26 -0.50
CA HIS A 215 8.47 -22.05 -0.86
C HIS A 215 8.93 -21.33 0.42
N PRO A 216 10.14 -21.65 0.92
CA PRO A 216 10.66 -20.97 2.09
C PRO A 216 11.14 -19.56 1.70
N CYS A 217 10.53 -18.52 2.29
CA CYS A 217 11.03 -17.15 2.22
C CYS A 217 12.19 -16.98 3.21
N ILE A 218 13.42 -17.23 2.74
CA ILE A 218 14.63 -17.09 3.56
C ILE A 218 15.32 -15.77 3.22
N LYS A 219 15.56 -14.92 4.22
CA LYS A 219 16.37 -13.71 4.07
C LYS A 219 17.83 -14.08 3.77
N THR A 220 18.42 -13.42 2.78
CA THR A 220 19.85 -13.58 2.50
C THR A 220 20.69 -12.79 3.51
N LYS A 221 21.92 -13.26 3.81
CA LYS A 221 22.85 -12.56 4.73
C LYS A 221 23.13 -11.11 4.30
N LYS A 222 23.18 -10.84 2.98
CA LYS A 222 23.38 -9.49 2.43
C LYS A 222 22.20 -8.56 2.74
N GLU A 223 20.97 -9.06 2.66
CA GLU A 223 19.77 -8.30 3.02
C GLU A 223 19.74 -7.98 4.51
N GLN A 224 20.08 -8.95 5.36
CA GLN A 224 20.15 -8.72 6.82
C GLN A 224 21.22 -7.68 7.18
N MET A 225 22.39 -7.76 6.56
CA MET A 225 23.46 -6.78 6.78
C MET A 225 23.05 -5.38 6.31
N PHE A 226 22.38 -5.28 5.16
CA PHE A 226 21.85 -4.02 4.66
C PHE A 226 20.77 -3.43 5.59
N GLU A 227 19.85 -4.27 6.08
CA GLU A 227 18.79 -3.88 7.00
C GLU A 227 19.35 -3.35 8.32
N MET A 228 20.35 -4.04 8.90
CA MET A 228 21.04 -3.58 10.11
C MET A 228 21.78 -2.26 9.90
N LEU A 229 22.53 -2.13 8.81
CA LEU A 229 23.26 -0.91 8.49
C LEU A 229 22.31 0.27 8.31
N LEU A 230 21.18 0.05 7.63
CA LEU A 230 20.19 1.08 7.39
C LEU A 230 19.51 1.52 8.69
N VAL A 231 19.16 0.59 9.60
CA VAL A 231 18.64 0.89 10.93
C VAL A 231 19.64 1.67 11.78
N LEU A 232 20.92 1.30 11.75
CA LEU A 232 21.96 2.00 12.50
C LEU A 232 22.14 3.42 11.97
N LEU A 233 22.19 3.59 10.65
CA LEU A 233 22.32 4.90 10.00
C LEU A 233 21.11 5.79 10.31
N THR A 234 19.88 5.27 10.27
CA THR A 234 18.69 6.05 10.65
C THR A 234 18.72 6.44 12.12
N GLY A 235 19.13 5.53 13.00
CA GLY A 235 19.28 5.79 14.44
C GLY A 235 20.30 6.88 14.77
N VAL A 236 21.47 6.85 14.12
CA VAL A 236 22.52 7.87 14.30
C VAL A 236 22.04 9.26 13.85
N ILE A 237 21.36 9.34 12.70
CA ILE A 237 20.84 10.60 12.17
C ILE A 237 19.75 11.17 13.09
N LEU A 238 18.85 10.32 13.59
CA LEU A 238 17.83 10.72 14.56
C LEU A 238 18.47 11.22 15.85
N GLY A 239 19.47 10.50 16.37
CA GLY A 239 20.23 10.91 17.55
C GLY A 239 20.86 12.29 17.36
N PHE A 240 21.60 12.50 16.26
CA PHE A 240 22.23 13.78 15.97
C PHE A 240 21.23 14.94 15.90
N LYS A 241 20.04 14.71 15.32
CA LYS A 241 19.01 15.75 15.22
C LYS A 241 18.27 16.01 16.54
N VAL A 242 18.14 15.03 17.43
CA VAL A 242 17.54 15.27 18.76
C VAL A 242 18.49 16.07 19.65
N PHE A 243 19.80 15.94 19.44
CA PHE A 243 20.83 16.66 20.21
C PHE A 243 21.10 18.09 19.71
N LEU A 244 20.60 18.48 18.53
CA LEU A 244 20.86 19.77 17.88
C LEU A 244 19.60 20.63 17.81
#